data_AF-A0A1B7HMY6-F1
#
_entry.id   AF-A0A1B7HMY6-F1
#
_cell.length_a   1.000
_cell.length_b   1.000
_cell.length_c   1.000
_cell.angle_alpha   90.00
_cell.angle_beta   90.00
_cell.angle_gamma   90.00
#
_symmetry.space_group_name_H-M   'P 1'
#
loop_
_entity.id
_entity.type
_entity.pdbx_description
1 polymer ?
#
loop_
_entity_poly.entity_id
_entity_poly.type
_entity_poly.pdbx_seq_one_letter_code
_entity_poly.pdbx_strand_id
1 'polypeptide(L)' 'MAAIARNDELARTLGLTGTPGLIVMPVRQATPKNITVFPGTATVEQLKAAIDKARQ' A
#
# COMPACT_ATOMS: atom_id res chain seq x y z
N MET A 1 2.14 -10.66 -19.91
CA MET A 1 2.25 -9.20 -20.18
C MET A 1 1.12 -8.40 -19.54
N ALA A 2 -0.16 -8.78 -19.68
CA ALA A 2 -1.29 -7.99 -19.18
C ALA A 2 -1.28 -7.72 -17.66
N ALA A 3 -0.85 -8.68 -16.83
CA ALA A 3 -0.78 -8.49 -15.38
C ALA A 3 0.22 -7.42 -14.95
N ILE A 4 1.37 -7.33 -15.63
CA ILE A 4 2.41 -6.33 -15.31
C ILE A 4 1.92 -4.92 -15.68
N ALA A 5 1.31 -4.75 -16.85
CA ALA A 5 0.77 -3.46 -17.28
C ALA A 5 -0.31 -2.95 -16.32
N ARG A 6 -1.23 -3.83 -15.88
CA ARG A 6 -2.27 -3.48 -14.89
C ARG A 6 -1.68 -3.14 -13.53
N ASN A 7 -0.63 -3.85 -13.12
CA ASN A 7 0.05 -3.57 -11.85
C ASN A 7 0.82 -2.24 -11.90
N ASP A 8 1.43 -1.90 -13.04
CA ASP A 8 2.10 -0.61 -13.25
C ASP A 8 1.10 0.55 -13.22
N GLU A 9 -0.05 0.39 -13.88
CA GLU A 9 -1.15 1.37 -13.81
C GLU A 9 -1.64 1.55 -12.37
N LEU A 10 -1.90 0.46 -11.65
CA LEU A 10 -2.32 0.50 -10.25
C LEU A 10 -1.26 1.18 -9.37
N ALA A 11 0.02 0.88 -9.56
CA ALA A 11 1.10 1.49 -8.79
C ALA A 11 1.12 3.02 -8.96
N ARG A 12 0.94 3.51 -10.20
CA ARG A 12 0.85 4.95 -10.48
C ARG A 12 -0.38 5.58 -9.83
N THR A 13 -1.55 4.92 -9.90
CA THR A 13 -2.78 5.41 -9.24
C THR A 13 -2.63 5.47 -7.72
N LEU A 14 -1.88 4.54 -7.12
CA LEU A 14 -1.58 4.53 -5.69
C LEU A 14 -0.46 5.52 -5.30
N GLY A 15 0.13 6.24 -6.25
CA GLY A 15 1.18 7.23 -6.01
C GLY A 15 2.57 6.62 -5.78
N LEU A 16 2.77 5.34 -6.14
CA LEU A 16 4.08 4.70 -6.08
C LEU A 16 4.94 5.19 -7.24
N THR A 17 5.85 6.12 -6.94
CA THR A 17 6.74 6.75 -7.93
C THR A 17 8.13 6.13 -7.97
N GLY A 18 8.47 5.27 -7.01
CA GLY A 18 9.75 4.58 -6.91
C GLY A 18 9.70 3.39 -5.95
N THR A 19 10.75 2.58 -5.95
CA THR A 19 10.92 1.43 -5.06
C THR A 19 11.94 1.73 -3.97
N PRO A 20 11.72 1.32 -2.71
CA PRO A 20 10.63 0.45 -2.25
C PRO A 20 9.29 1.20 -2.12
N GLY A 21 8.20 0.53 -2.48
CA GLY A 21 6.83 0.98 -2.21
C GLY A 21 6.14 -0.05 -1.30
N LEU A 22 5.53 0.40 -0.20
CA LEU A 22 4.92 -0.49 0.79
C LEU A 22 3.41 -0.25 0.86
N ILE A 23 2.64 -1.33 0.89
CA ILE A 23 1.18 -1.27 1.04
C ILE A 23 0.81 -2.14 2.24
N VAL A 24 0.10 -1.54 3.20
CA VAL A 24 -0.46 -2.24 4.36
C VAL A 24 -1.98 -2.26 4.21
N MET A 25 -2.57 -3.45 4.25
CA MET A 25 -4.00 -3.66 4.06
C MET A 25 -4.49 -4.88 4.88
N PRO A 26 -5.77 -4.91 5.26
CA PRO A 26 -6.35 -6.12 5.85
C PRO A 26 -6.44 -7.25 4.82
N VAL A 27 -6.39 -8.49 5.31
CA VAL A 27 -6.54 -9.71 4.49
C VAL A 27 -7.97 -9.85 3.95
N ARG A 28 -8.96 -9.22 4.60
CA ARG A 28 -10.38 -9.27 4.22
C ARG A 28 -10.97 -7.86 4.27
N GLN A 29 -11.92 -7.56 3.39
CA GLN A 29 -12.65 -6.28 3.37
C GLN A 29 -11.72 -5.05 3.32
N ALA A 30 -10.70 -5.10 2.46
CA ALA A 30 -9.84 -3.94 2.20
C ALA A 30 -10.67 -2.81 1.56
N THR A 31 -10.62 -1.64 2.18
CA THR A 31 -11.29 -0.42 1.74
C THR A 31 -10.28 0.74 1.75
N PRO A 32 -10.52 1.83 1.01
CA PRO A 32 -9.66 3.02 1.07
C PRO A 32 -9.47 3.59 2.48
N LYS A 33 -10.35 3.24 3.44
CA LYS A 33 -10.27 3.70 4.82
C LYS A 33 -9.28 2.90 5.67
N ASN A 34 -9.05 1.62 5.40
CA ASN A 34 -8.17 0.74 6.19
C ASN A 34 -6.92 0.29 5.43
N ILE A 35 -6.71 0.79 4.21
CA ILE A 35 -5.46 0.65 3.46
C ILE A 35 -4.53 1.85 3.79
N THR A 36 -3.23 1.57 3.80
CA THR A 36 -2.18 2.59 3.88
C THR A 36 -1.13 2.32 2.82
N VAL A 37 -0.73 3.36 2.10
CA VAL A 37 0.28 3.29 1.03
C VAL A 37 1.45 4.20 1.39
N PHE A 38 2.66 3.67 1.30
CA PHE A 38 3.91 4.39 1.49
C PHE A 38 4.67 4.42 0.17
N PRO A 39 4.77 5.60 -0.49
CA PRO A 39 5.55 5.78 -1.70
C PRO A 39 7.04 5.95 -1.36
N GLY A 40 7.63 4.94 -0.72
CA GLY A 40 9.00 4.98 -0.24
C GLY A 40 9.24 4.07 0.96
N THR A 41 10.34 4.32 1.65
CA THR A 41 10.62 3.72 2.95
C THR A 41 9.65 4.25 4.00
N ALA A 42 9.24 3.36 4.91
CA ALA A 42 8.43 3.71 6.08
C ALA A 42 9.26 3.49 7.35
N THR A 43 9.07 4.33 8.37
CA THR A 43 9.66 4.06 9.69
C THR A 43 8.88 2.95 10.41
N VAL A 44 9.48 2.39 11.46
CA VAL A 44 8.84 1.32 12.25
C VAL A 44 7.53 1.79 12.87
N GLU A 45 7.48 3.02 13.34
CA GLU A 45 6.30 3.63 13.96
C GLU A 45 5.18 3.82 12.94
N GLN A 46 5.50 4.30 11.74
CA GLN A 46 4.55 4.45 10.65
C GLN A 46 3.99 3.11 10.21
N LEU A 47 4.85 2.09 10.09
CA LEU A 47 4.44 0.75 9.71
C LEU A 47 3.54 0.13 10.78
N LYS A 48 3.88 0.28 12.07
CA LYS A 48 3.07 -0.23 13.17
C LYS A 48 1.69 0.45 13.20
N ALA A 49 1.63 1.77 13.05
CA ALA A 49 0.36 2.49 12.99
C ALA A 49 -0.50 2.05 11.79
N ALA A 50 0.10 1.80 10.64
CA ALA A 50 -0.60 1.29 9.46
C ALA A 50 -1.13 -0.14 9.66
N ILE A 51 -0.37 -1.00 10.34
CA ILE A 51 -0.82 -2.36 10.71
C ILE A 51 -1.99 -2.26 11.69
N ASP A 52 -1.88 -1.43 12.73
CA ASP A 52 -2.94 -1.25 13.72
C ASP A 52 -4.23 -0.71 13.06
N LYS A 53 -4.11 0.21 12.10
CA LYS A 53 -5.22 0.71 11.27
C LYS A 53 -5.83 -0.37 10.37
N ALA A 54 -5.01 -1.23 9.77
CA ALA A 54 -5.48 -2.32 8.92
C ALA A 54 -6.13 -3.47 9.71
N ARG A 55 -5.95 -3.52 11.03
CA ARG A 55 -6.58 -4.54 11.89
C ARG A 55 -7.99 -4.17 12.36
N GLN A 56 -8.39 -2.92 12.18
CA GLN A 56 -9.73 -2.41 12.50
C GLN A 56 -10.72 -2.75 11.39
#